data_AF-A0A7X2Z532-F1
#
_entry.id   AF-A0A7X2Z532-F1
#
_cell.length_a   1.000
_cell.length_b   1.000
_cell.length_c   1.000
_cell.angle_alpha   90.00
_cell.angle_beta   90.00
_cell.angle_gamma   90.00
#
_symmetry.space_group_name_H-M   'P 1'
#
loop_
_entity.id
_entity.type
_entity.pdbx_description
1 polymer ?
#
loop_
_entity_poly.entity_id
_entity_poly.type
_entity_poly.pdbx_seq_one_letter_code
_entity_poly.pdbx_strand_id
1 'polypeptide(L)'
;MFMFILQAIENFALALIVGGGIVMAAAVRPLLSAKLAISTGSDVAPMFEEISINAWNRYNRLALLSAAALLIVDVIRVLTRLSSAYWHLALAFLMLAALIGKLAVDKQLKQRLNAYAADAVGSKEQNAGHRLVERLTKLILVIALLLVVLPE
;
A
#
# COMPACT_ATOMS: atom_id res chain seq x y z
N MET A 1 30.97 5.31 4.33
CA MET A 1 30.29 5.42 3.02
C MET A 1 29.17 4.40 2.87
N PHE A 2 29.43 3.11 3.06
CA PHE A 2 28.42 2.04 2.95
C PHE A 2 27.16 2.25 3.82
N MET A 3 27.34 2.61 5.10
CA MET A 3 26.22 2.89 6.03
C MET A 3 25.35 4.07 5.58
N PHE A 4 25.95 5.12 5.00
CA PHE A 4 25.19 6.26 4.47
C PHE A 4 24.32 5.87 3.27
N ILE A 5 24.79 4.94 2.43
CA ILE A 5 24.03 4.45 1.28
C ILE A 5 22.83 3.63 1.76
N LEU A 6 23.03 2.74 2.74
CA LEU A 6 21.94 1.93 3.31
C LEU A 6 20.87 2.82 3.95
N GLN A 7 21.27 3.81 4.76
CA GLN A 7 20.33 4.75 5.37
C GLN A 7 19.57 5.58 4.32
N ALA A 8 20.23 6.01 3.25
CA ALA A 8 19.60 6.76 2.18
C ALA A 8 18.53 5.93 1.44
N ILE A 9 18.81 4.65 1.17
CA ILE A 9 17.87 3.72 0.52
C ILE A 9 16.64 3.51 1.41
N GLU A 10 16.86 3.27 2.70
CA GLU A 10 15.78 3.12 3.68
C GLU A 10 14.91 4.36 3.79
N ASN A 11 15.51 5.54 4.01
CA ASN A 11 14.77 6.78 4.14
C ASN A 11 13.95 7.06 2.89
N PHE A 12 14.52 6.79 1.71
CA PHE A 12 13.80 6.92 0.44
C PHE A 12 12.65 5.91 0.33
N ALA A 13 12.86 4.65 0.71
CA ALA A 13 11.83 3.61 0.70
C ALA A 13 10.67 3.95 1.66
N LEU A 14 10.98 4.35 2.90
CA LEU A 14 9.99 4.76 3.89
C LEU A 14 9.26 6.03 3.46
N ALA A 15 9.95 7.02 2.89
CA ALA A 15 9.33 8.23 2.36
C ALA A 15 8.36 7.92 1.21
N LEU A 16 8.71 7.00 0.31
CA LEU A 16 7.80 6.57 -0.76
C LEU A 16 6.56 5.86 -0.22
N ILE A 17 6.71 4.98 0.77
CA ILE A 17 5.60 4.24 1.38
C ILE A 17 4.69 5.19 2.17
N VAL A 18 5.25 5.99 3.07
CA VAL A 18 4.46 6.88 3.93
C VAL A 18 3.91 8.05 3.11
N GLY A 19 4.77 8.75 2.38
CA GLY A 19 4.41 9.93 1.59
C GLY A 19 3.43 9.58 0.46
N GLY A 20 3.70 8.52 -0.29
CA GLY A 20 2.77 8.03 -1.31
C GLY A 20 1.43 7.60 -0.71
N GLY A 21 1.45 6.93 0.44
CA GLY A 21 0.24 6.54 1.17
C GLY A 21 -0.61 7.74 1.58
N ILE A 22 0.03 8.80 2.11
CA ILE A 22 -0.64 10.05 2.49
C ILE A 22 -1.25 10.73 1.26
N VAL A 23 -0.49 10.87 0.17
CA VAL A 23 -0.99 11.49 -1.08
C VAL A 23 -2.20 10.72 -1.61
N MET A 24 -2.13 9.40 -1.63
CA MET A 24 -3.24 8.57 -2.09
C MET A 24 -4.47 8.68 -1.19
N ALA A 25 -4.29 8.76 0.13
CA ALA A 25 -5.38 8.88 1.09
C ALA A 25 -6.02 10.28 1.14
N ALA A 26 -5.22 11.34 1.01
CA ALA A 26 -5.67 12.72 1.17
C ALA A 26 -6.09 13.38 -0.15
N ALA A 27 -5.45 13.06 -1.27
CA ALA A 27 -5.72 13.68 -2.55
C ALA A 27 -6.52 12.75 -3.47
N VAL A 28 -6.04 11.52 -3.70
CA VAL A 28 -6.59 10.66 -4.76
C VAL A 28 -7.93 10.04 -4.37
N ARG A 29 -8.03 9.42 -3.18
CA ARG A 29 -9.26 8.74 -2.74
C ARG A 29 -10.45 9.69 -2.57
N PRO A 30 -10.32 10.87 -1.93
CA PRO A 30 -11.44 11.79 -1.76
C PRO A 30 -11.97 12.32 -3.10
N LEU A 31 -11.06 12.68 -4.02
CA LEU A 31 -11.43 13.14 -5.37
C LEU A 31 -12.22 12.07 -6.12
N LEU A 32 -11.75 10.82 -6.11
CA LEU A 32 -12.42 9.73 -6.80
C LEU A 32 -13.73 9.34 -6.12
N SER A 33 -13.81 9.33 -4.79
CA SER A 33 -15.06 9.05 -4.08
C SER A 33 -16.13 10.11 -4.34
N ALA A 34 -15.75 11.39 -4.44
CA ALA A 34 -16.68 12.46 -4.76
C ALA A 34 -17.26 12.29 -6.17
N LYS A 35 -16.42 11.93 -7.15
CA LYS A 35 -16.87 11.62 -8.50
C LYS A 35 -17.75 10.37 -8.54
N LEU A 36 -17.38 9.32 -7.81
CA LEU A 36 -18.16 8.08 -7.72
C LEU A 36 -19.57 8.34 -7.18
N ALA A 37 -19.68 9.10 -6.08
CA ALA A 37 -20.95 9.46 -5.45
C ALA A 37 -21.88 10.21 -6.43
N ILE A 38 -21.33 11.16 -7.20
CA ILE A 38 -22.08 11.91 -8.21
C ILE A 38 -22.53 11.00 -9.37
N SER A 39 -21.72 10.00 -9.73
CA SER A 39 -21.99 9.08 -10.85
C SER A 39 -22.88 7.88 -10.50
N THR A 40 -23.37 7.79 -9.26
CA THR A 40 -24.14 6.62 -8.78
C THR A 40 -25.41 6.44 -9.61
N GLY A 41 -25.53 5.32 -10.33
CA GLY A 41 -26.65 5.04 -11.26
C GLY A 41 -26.40 5.45 -12.71
N SER A 42 -25.20 5.95 -13.05
CA SER A 42 -24.76 6.20 -14.44
C SER A 42 -23.78 5.14 -14.92
N ASP A 43 -23.72 4.92 -16.24
CA ASP A 43 -22.76 4.01 -16.91
C ASP A 43 -21.29 4.39 -16.67
N VAL A 44 -21.03 5.56 -16.06
CA VAL A 44 -19.68 6.10 -15.80
C VAL A 44 -19.13 5.67 -14.43
N ALA A 45 -19.97 5.16 -13.52
CA ALA A 45 -19.53 4.72 -12.19
C ALA A 45 -18.48 3.59 -12.23
N PRO A 46 -18.60 2.55 -13.09
CA PRO A 46 -17.57 1.51 -13.22
C PRO A 46 -16.21 2.07 -13.70
N MET A 47 -16.22 3.09 -14.56
CA MET A 47 -15.00 3.72 -15.06
C MET A 47 -14.22 4.42 -13.94
N PHE A 48 -14.91 5.20 -13.09
CA PHE A 48 -14.26 5.86 -11.96
C PHE A 48 -13.74 4.86 -10.93
N GLU A 49 -14.46 3.77 -10.69
CA GLU A 49 -14.00 2.68 -9.84
C GLU A 49 -12.75 2.01 -10.41
N GLU A 50 -12.70 1.76 -11.72
CA GLU A 50 -11.53 1.19 -12.36
C GLU A 50 -10.29 2.10 -12.24
N ILE A 51 -10.47 3.41 -12.43
CA ILE A 51 -9.41 4.40 -12.26
C ILE A 51 -8.89 4.35 -10.82
N SER A 52 -9.78 4.28 -9.83
CA SER A 52 -9.43 4.15 -8.42
C SER A 52 -8.61 2.91 -8.15
N ILE A 53 -9.09 1.74 -8.55
CA ILE A 53 -8.38 0.46 -8.35
C ILE A 53 -7.02 0.48 -9.04
N ASN A 54 -6.94 0.99 -10.28
CA ASN A 54 -5.68 1.06 -11.02
C ASN A 54 -4.67 2.01 -10.37
N ALA A 55 -5.11 3.18 -9.86
CA ALA A 55 -4.24 4.12 -9.17
C ALA A 55 -3.69 3.51 -7.87
N TRP A 56 -4.55 2.89 -7.06
CA TRP A 56 -4.14 2.19 -5.83
C TRP A 56 -3.19 1.03 -6.09
N ASN A 57 -3.47 0.20 -7.11
CA ASN A 57 -2.62 -0.92 -7.49
C ASN A 57 -1.22 -0.47 -7.93
N ARG A 58 -1.12 0.60 -8.74
CA ARG A 58 0.17 1.18 -9.15
C ARG A 58 1.00 1.62 -7.94
N TYR A 59 0.37 2.36 -7.03
CA TYR A 59 1.02 2.78 -5.79
C TYR A 59 1.43 1.57 -4.92
N ASN A 60 0.53 0.59 -4.71
CA ASN A 60 0.81 -0.59 -3.88
C ASN A 60 1.97 -1.43 -4.44
N ARG A 61 2.14 -1.50 -5.77
CA ARG A 61 3.29 -2.14 -6.40
C ARG A 61 4.59 -1.41 -6.12
N LEU A 62 4.59 -0.08 -6.22
CA LEU A 62 5.77 0.72 -5.87
C LEU A 62 6.11 0.57 -4.38
N ALA A 63 5.10 0.65 -3.51
CA ALA A 63 5.28 0.43 -2.07
C ALA A 63 5.83 -0.97 -1.76
N LEU A 64 5.40 -2.01 -2.49
CA LEU A 64 5.94 -3.36 -2.36
C LEU A 64 7.43 -3.43 -2.75
N LEU A 65 7.82 -2.80 -3.86
CA LEU A 65 9.22 -2.73 -4.28
C LEU A 65 10.06 -1.97 -3.24
N SER A 66 9.54 -0.86 -2.70
CA SER A 66 10.19 -0.12 -1.62
C SER A 66 10.34 -0.96 -0.34
N ALA A 67 9.30 -1.70 0.05
CA ALA A 67 9.34 -2.60 1.21
C ALA A 67 10.32 -3.76 1.00
N ALA A 68 10.42 -4.29 -0.22
CA ALA A 68 11.41 -5.31 -0.57
C ALA A 68 12.84 -4.76 -0.50
N ALA A 69 13.07 -3.53 -0.98
CA ALA A 69 14.37 -2.87 -0.85
C ALA A 69 14.74 -2.64 0.61
N LEU A 70 13.78 -2.22 1.45
CA LEU A 70 13.97 -2.06 2.89
C LEU A 70 14.37 -3.39 3.56
N LEU A 71 13.66 -4.48 3.23
CA LEU A 71 13.98 -5.82 3.75
C LEU A 71 15.41 -6.24 3.36
N ILE A 72 15.84 -5.96 2.13
CA ILE A 72 17.21 -6.25 1.68
C ILE A 72 18.23 -5.44 2.49
N VAL A 73 17.97 -4.16 2.76
CA VAL A 73 18.83 -3.32 3.60
C VAL A 73 18.97 -3.93 5.00
N ASP A 74 17.87 -4.36 5.60
CA ASP A 74 17.87 -4.99 6.93
C ASP A 74 18.65 -6.30 6.96
N VAL A 75 18.46 -7.16 5.95
CA VAL A 75 19.23 -8.40 5.82
C VAL A 75 20.72 -8.10 5.71
N ILE A 76 21.11 -7.10 4.92
CA ILE A 76 22.52 -6.69 4.80
C ILE A 76 23.05 -6.21 6.16
N ARG A 77 22.31 -5.37 6.89
CA ARG A 77 22.70 -4.87 8.22
C ARG A 77 22.92 -6.01 9.22
N VAL A 78 22.01 -6.99 9.24
CA VAL A 78 22.11 -8.17 10.13
C VAL A 78 23.30 -9.04 9.75
N LEU A 79 23.50 -9.34 8.46
CA LEU A 79 24.61 -10.18 7.98
C LEU A 79 25.98 -9.55 8.22
N THR A 80 26.06 -8.22 8.12
CA THR A 80 27.28 -7.44 8.38
C THR A 80 27.49 -7.10 9.86
N ARG A 81 26.57 -7.53 10.74
CA ARG A 81 26.55 -7.22 12.19
C ARG A 81 26.59 -5.72 12.48
N LEU A 82 26.05 -4.91 11.58
CA LEU A 82 25.93 -3.45 11.75
C LEU A 82 24.77 -3.07 12.67
N SER A 83 23.76 -3.92 12.79
CA SER A 83 22.63 -3.77 13.71
C SER A 83 22.18 -5.14 14.23
N SER A 84 21.69 -5.16 15.48
CA SER A 84 21.07 -6.33 16.11
C SER A 84 19.54 -6.21 16.22
N ALA A 85 18.93 -5.22 15.56
CA ALA A 85 17.48 -4.99 15.56
C ALA A 85 16.72 -5.98 14.66
N TYR A 86 16.60 -7.22 15.10
CA TYR A 86 15.75 -8.22 14.46
C TYR A 86 14.27 -7.79 14.39
N TRP A 87 13.84 -6.87 15.26
CA TRP A 87 12.49 -6.32 15.23
C TRP A 87 12.26 -5.46 13.97
N HIS A 88 13.26 -4.75 13.47
CA HIS A 88 13.16 -3.94 12.25
C HIS A 88 12.91 -4.86 11.03
N LEU A 89 13.69 -5.93 10.92
CA LEU A 89 13.52 -6.98 9.92
C LEU A 89 12.13 -7.63 9.98
N ALA A 90 11.65 -7.95 11.18
CA ALA A 90 10.32 -8.55 11.38
C ALA A 90 9.19 -7.61 10.94
N LEU A 91 9.30 -6.31 11.24
CA LEU A 91 8.36 -5.28 10.82
C LEU A 91 8.39 -5.08 9.30
N ALA A 92 9.57 -5.05 8.67
CA ALA A 92 9.71 -4.98 7.22
C ALA A 92 9.04 -6.19 6.52
N PHE A 93 9.22 -7.40 7.07
CA PHE A 93 8.57 -8.60 6.57
C PHE A 93 7.04 -8.54 6.70
N LEU A 94 6.55 -8.08 7.85
CA LEU A 94 5.11 -7.93 8.10
C LEU A 94 4.48 -6.89 7.18
N MET A 95 5.19 -5.79 6.91
CA MET A 95 4.77 -4.79 5.92
C MET A 95 4.69 -5.38 4.51
N LEU A 96 5.70 -6.17 4.10
CA LEU A 96 5.72 -6.84 2.81
C LEU A 96 4.54 -7.80 2.66
N ALA A 97 4.26 -8.61 3.68
CA ALA A 97 3.10 -9.50 3.70
C ALA A 97 1.77 -8.73 3.61
N ALA A 98 1.63 -7.62 4.33
CA ALA A 98 0.44 -6.77 4.26
C ALA A 98 0.24 -6.15 2.85
N LEU A 99 1.32 -5.73 2.19
CA LEU A 99 1.29 -5.20 0.83
C LEU A 99 0.90 -6.26 -0.20
N ILE A 100 1.42 -7.49 -0.07
CA ILE A 100 1.00 -8.63 -0.89
C ILE A 100 -0.50 -8.90 -0.72
N GLY A 101 -0.98 -8.92 0.52
CA GLY A 101 -2.41 -9.07 0.83
C GLY A 101 -3.25 -7.98 0.16
N LYS A 102 -2.78 -6.73 0.18
CA LYS A 102 -3.46 -5.60 -0.46
C LYS A 102 -3.56 -5.78 -1.97
N LEU A 103 -2.49 -6.20 -2.64
CA LEU A 103 -2.49 -6.49 -4.08
C LEU A 103 -3.40 -7.66 -4.46
N ALA A 104 -3.51 -8.68 -3.60
CA ALA A 104 -4.42 -9.79 -3.82
C ALA A 104 -5.89 -9.33 -3.79
N VAL A 105 -6.25 -8.46 -2.85
CA VAL A 105 -7.59 -7.88 -2.76
C VAL A 105 -7.87 -6.95 -3.94
N ASP A 106 -6.91 -6.10 -4.34
CA ASP A 106 -7.05 -5.24 -5.52
C ASP A 106 -7.32 -6.06 -6.80
N LYS A 107 -6.64 -7.21 -6.95
CA LYS A 107 -6.88 -8.12 -8.07
C LYS A 107 -8.30 -8.70 -8.04
N GLN A 108 -8.80 -9.10 -6.86
CA GLN A 108 -10.16 -9.60 -6.71
C GLN A 108 -11.21 -8.53 -7.01
N LEU A 109 -11.00 -7.29 -6.55
CA LEU A 109 -11.88 -6.15 -6.84
C LEU A 109 -11.93 -5.88 -8.34
N LYS A 110 -10.77 -5.86 -9.02
CA LYS A 110 -10.71 -5.68 -10.48
C LYS A 110 -11.41 -6.80 -11.24
N GLN A 111 -11.21 -8.06 -10.84
CA GLN A 111 -11.88 -9.19 -11.46
C GLN A 111 -13.40 -9.10 -11.33
N ARG A 112 -13.90 -8.67 -10.16
CA ARG A 112 -15.33 -8.46 -9.95
C ARG A 112 -15.90 -7.32 -10.77
N LEU A 113 -15.19 -6.19 -10.84
CA LEU A 113 -15.61 -5.06 -11.66
C LEU A 113 -15.74 -5.47 -13.13
N ASN A 114 -14.81 -6.27 -13.64
CA ASN A 114 -14.87 -6.79 -15.01
C ASN A 114 -16.00 -7.82 -15.22
N ALA A 115 -16.35 -8.60 -14.20
CA ALA A 115 -17.36 -9.66 -14.30
C ALA A 115 -18.80 -9.14 -14.15
N TYR A 116 -19.01 -8.12 -13.31
CA TYR A 116 -20.35 -7.64 -12.93
C TYR A 116 -20.58 -6.15 -13.17
N ALA A 117 -19.59 -5.41 -13.70
CA ALA A 117 -19.70 -4.00 -14.11
C ALA A 117 -20.43 -3.11 -13.09
N ALA A 118 -21.61 -2.57 -13.44
CA ALA A 118 -22.39 -1.69 -12.58
C ALA A 118 -22.88 -2.38 -11.30
N ASP A 119 -23.22 -3.67 -11.36
CA ASP A 119 -23.71 -4.44 -10.20
C ASP A 119 -22.60 -4.72 -9.17
N ALA A 120 -21.34 -4.63 -9.59
CA ALA A 120 -20.20 -4.73 -8.68
C ALA A 120 -20.11 -3.50 -7.76
N VAL A 121 -20.49 -2.32 -8.28
CA VAL A 121 -20.30 -1.02 -7.63
C VAL A 121 -21.32 -0.85 -6.49
N GLY A 122 -20.84 -0.68 -5.26
CA GLY A 122 -21.66 -0.60 -4.05
C GLY A 122 -22.10 -1.94 -3.48
N SER A 123 -21.72 -3.06 -4.09
CA SER A 123 -22.05 -4.41 -3.58
C SER A 123 -21.46 -4.65 -2.18
N LYS A 124 -22.09 -5.55 -1.41
CA LYS A 124 -21.63 -5.89 -0.05
C LYS A 124 -20.19 -6.41 -0.07
N GLU A 125 -19.84 -7.16 -1.10
CA GLU A 125 -18.55 -7.80 -1.24
C GLU A 125 -17.47 -6.81 -1.70
N GLN A 126 -17.78 -5.87 -2.59
CA GLN A 126 -16.85 -4.79 -2.94
C GLN A 126 -16.56 -3.92 -1.70
N ASN A 127 -17.60 -3.57 -0.94
CA ASN A 127 -17.46 -2.83 0.32
C ASN A 127 -16.66 -3.61 1.38
N ALA A 128 -16.77 -4.94 1.42
CA ALA A 128 -15.92 -5.77 2.27
C ALA A 128 -14.45 -5.72 1.83
N GLY A 129 -14.18 -5.80 0.52
CA GLY A 129 -12.83 -5.66 -0.04
C GLY A 129 -12.21 -4.30 0.28
N HIS A 130 -12.94 -3.21 0.06
CA HIS A 130 -12.48 -1.85 0.39
C HIS A 130 -12.15 -1.68 1.88
N ARG A 131 -12.97 -2.24 2.78
CA ARG A 131 -12.68 -2.22 4.22
C ARG A 131 -11.41 -3.00 4.57
N LEU A 132 -11.17 -4.13 3.92
CA LEU A 132 -9.95 -4.91 4.12
C LEU A 132 -8.72 -4.14 3.64
N VAL A 133 -8.77 -3.55 2.44
CA VAL A 133 -7.71 -2.68 1.90
C VAL A 133 -7.40 -1.52 2.84
N GLU A 134 -8.43 -0.91 3.44
CA GLU A 134 -8.26 0.18 4.39
C GLU A 134 -7.57 -0.29 5.69
N ARG A 135 -8.00 -1.43 6.26
CA ARG A 135 -7.35 -2.02 7.44
C ARG A 135 -5.89 -2.34 7.18
N LEU A 136 -5.58 -2.96 6.05
CA LEU A 136 -4.19 -3.24 5.63
C LEU A 136 -3.38 -1.96 5.44
N THR A 137 -3.97 -0.92 4.87
CA THR A 137 -3.29 0.38 4.71
C THR A 137 -2.97 1.02 6.06
N LYS A 138 -3.91 1.00 7.01
CA LYS A 138 -3.67 1.48 8.38
C LYS A 138 -2.55 0.70 9.06
N LEU A 139 -2.56 -0.63 8.93
CA LEU A 139 -1.50 -1.49 9.45
C LEU A 139 -0.13 -1.14 8.85
N ILE A 140 -0.03 -1.01 7.52
CA ILE A 140 1.21 -0.62 6.81
C ILE A 140 1.73 0.74 7.30
N LEU A 141 0.85 1.73 7.47
CA LEU A 141 1.25 3.05 7.96
C LEU A 141 1.76 3.03 9.40
N VAL A 142 1.11 2.26 10.28
CA VAL A 142 1.57 2.08 11.66
C VAL A 142 2.96 1.43 11.67
N ILE A 143 3.17 0.37 10.89
CA ILE A 143 4.47 -0.29 10.80
C ILE A 143 5.53 0.66 10.24
N ALA A 144 5.21 1.41 9.19
CA ALA A 144 6.13 2.36 8.59
C ALA A 144 6.53 3.46 9.58
N LEU A 145 5.58 3.94 10.39
CA LEU A 145 5.88 4.90 11.46
C LEU A 145 6.79 4.28 12.53
N LEU A 146 6.54 3.03 12.93
CA LEU A 146 7.39 2.32 13.88
C LEU A 146 8.82 2.17 13.34
N LEU A 147 8.99 1.82 12.06
CA LEU A 147 10.30 1.71 11.42
C LEU A 147 11.03 3.06 11.35
N VAL A 148 10.31 4.17 11.20
CA VAL A 148 10.92 5.52 11.20
C VAL A 148 11.35 5.97 12.61
N VAL A 149 10.60 5.61 13.65
CA VAL A 149 10.77 6.17 15.01
C VAL A 149 11.65 5.28 15.89
N LEU A 150 11.61 3.97 15.70
CA LEU A 150 12.34 3.04 16.55
C LEU A 150 13.82 2.95 16.10
N PRO A 151 14.77 2.95 17.03
CA PRO A 151 16.20 2.92 16.73
C PRO A 151 16.66 1.53 16.30
N GLU A 152 17.27 1.45 15.11
CA GLU A 152 17.93 0.26 14.54
C GLU A 152 19.03 -0.36 15.41
#